data_AF-A0A2W6RMR3-F1
#
_entry.id   AF-A0A2W6RMR3-F1
#
_cell.length_a   1.000
_cell.length_b   1.000
_cell.length_c   1.000
_cell.angle_alpha   90.00
_cell.angle_beta   90.00
_cell.angle_gamma   90.00
#
_symmetry.space_group_name_H-M   'P 1'
#
loop_
_entity.id
_entity.type
_entity.pdbx_description
1 polymer ?
#
loop_
_entity_poly.entity_id
_entity_poly.type
_entity_poly.pdbx_seq_one_letter_code
_entity_poly.pdbx_strand_id
1 'polypeptide(L)'
;MAAHSSAPPPVLSVEDAASVAVQTGHVPENTAHAAAEHEAGGLPQFEAQHWFGQIVYLLILFFVLYLLVAKIFAPRMRKVMDERADTISNAVAAARQVQAEAAAQAAAAQAEVAKARADARATAAAAKARVTEEANARQAAEEAVVNARIAEAETAIGKTRDAAMANVAAIAAEAATAMVERLTGKAATPAEIAAVKGAA
;
A
#
# COMPACT_ATOMS: atom_id res chain seq x y z
N MET A 1 22.77 -8.73 57.82
CA MET A 1 22.92 -10.14 57.42
C MET A 1 24.05 -10.21 56.40
N ALA A 2 24.95 -11.17 56.62
CA ALA A 2 26.26 -11.38 56.02
C ALA A 2 26.50 -10.93 54.57
N ALA A 3 27.62 -10.22 54.40
CA ALA A 3 28.38 -10.14 53.16
C ALA A 3 28.83 -11.54 52.72
N HIS A 4 28.73 -11.85 51.43
CA HIS A 4 29.48 -12.94 50.82
C HIS A 4 30.44 -12.35 49.78
N SER A 5 31.71 -12.40 50.17
CA SER A 5 32.91 -12.10 49.41
C SER A 5 33.08 -13.13 48.28
N SER A 6 33.28 -12.66 47.05
CA SER A 6 33.78 -13.47 45.93
C SER A 6 35.28 -13.18 45.79
N ALA A 7 36.10 -14.06 46.38
CA ALA A 7 37.54 -14.06 46.17
C ALA A 7 37.89 -14.95 44.95
N PRO A 8 38.89 -14.58 44.13
CA PRO A 8 39.36 -15.40 43.01
C PRO A 8 40.03 -16.70 43.50
N PRO A 9 40.07 -17.77 42.68
CA PRO A 9 40.69 -19.03 43.08
C PRO A 9 42.20 -18.87 43.32
N PRO A 10 42.77 -19.61 44.29
CA PRO A 10 44.18 -19.50 44.64
C PRO A 10 45.07 -19.97 43.48
N VAL A 11 46.07 -19.15 43.15
CA VAL A 11 47.18 -19.56 42.29
C VAL A 11 48.15 -20.41 43.12
N LEU A 12 48.33 -21.67 42.72
CA LEU A 12 49.27 -22.58 43.37
C LEU A 12 50.69 -22.22 42.98
N SER A 13 51.54 -21.95 43.97
CA SER A 13 52.97 -21.65 43.80
C SER A 13 53.74 -22.90 43.37
N VAL A 14 54.79 -22.71 42.57
CA VAL A 14 55.65 -23.76 41.99
C VAL A 14 56.30 -24.68 43.05
N GLU A 15 56.31 -24.25 44.32
CA GLU A 15 56.85 -25.01 45.46
C GLU A 15 55.92 -26.14 45.94
N ASP A 16 54.59 -26.03 45.73
CA ASP A 16 53.64 -27.11 46.08
C ASP A 16 53.60 -28.25 45.04
N ALA A 17 54.12 -28.01 43.82
CA ALA A 17 54.26 -29.06 42.81
C ALA A 17 55.36 -30.09 43.17
N ALA A 18 56.34 -29.70 44.00
CA ALA A 18 57.43 -30.57 44.43
C ALA A 18 57.07 -31.46 45.62
N SER A 19 56.10 -31.07 46.46
CA SER A 19 55.72 -31.84 47.66
C SER A 19 54.73 -32.98 47.38
N VAL A 20 53.99 -32.93 46.27
CA VAL A 20 53.07 -34.01 45.84
C VAL A 20 53.79 -35.15 45.10
N ALA A 21 54.93 -34.89 44.46
CA ALA A 21 55.72 -35.92 43.79
C ALA A 21 56.44 -36.89 44.76
N VAL A 22 56.67 -36.48 46.02
CA VAL A 22 57.36 -37.29 47.04
C VAL A 22 56.44 -38.35 47.67
N GLN A 23 55.12 -38.31 47.41
CA GLN A 23 54.17 -39.33 47.85
C GLN A 23 53.81 -40.34 46.74
N THR A 24 54.76 -40.67 45.87
CA THR A 24 54.68 -41.88 45.04
C THR A 24 55.88 -42.77 45.38
N GLY A 25 55.69 -43.58 46.42
CA GLY A 25 56.68 -44.56 46.89
C GLY A 25 56.90 -45.64 45.84
N HIS A 26 57.88 -45.39 44.96
CA HIS A 26 58.47 -46.39 44.09
C HIS A 26 59.39 -47.27 44.93
N VAL A 27 58.94 -48.50 45.25
CA VAL A 27 59.82 -49.56 45.72
C VAL A 27 60.47 -50.20 44.49
N PRO A 28 61.81 -50.16 44.33
CA PRO A 28 62.48 -50.87 43.26
C PRO A 28 62.53 -52.35 43.64
N GLU A 29 61.47 -53.10 43.32
CA GLU A 29 61.51 -54.55 43.40
C GLU A 29 62.14 -55.11 42.11
N ASN A 30 63.46 -55.21 42.16
CA ASN A 30 64.19 -56.21 41.40
C ASN A 30 63.64 -57.59 41.80
N THR A 31 62.73 -58.11 40.99
CA THR A 31 62.34 -59.52 41.02
C THR A 31 62.69 -60.12 39.66
N ALA A 32 63.91 -60.66 39.61
CA ALA A 32 64.40 -61.69 38.71
C ALA A 32 63.43 -62.15 37.60
N HIS A 33 63.57 -61.56 36.41
CA HIS A 33 63.37 -62.33 35.19
C HIS A 33 64.68 -63.07 34.91
N ALA A 34 64.58 -64.39 35.04
CA ALA A 34 65.65 -65.35 34.80
C ALA A 34 66.37 -65.08 33.47
N ALA A 35 67.68 -65.28 33.49
CA ALA A 35 68.54 -65.27 32.32
C ALA A 35 67.97 -66.21 31.24
N ALA A 36 67.41 -65.61 30.19
CA ALA A 36 67.34 -66.21 28.87
C ALA A 36 68.51 -65.63 28.07
N GLU A 37 69.26 -66.54 27.48
CA GLU A 37 70.54 -66.34 26.82
C GLU A 37 70.46 -65.27 25.72
N HIS A 38 71.48 -64.41 25.65
CA HIS A 38 71.68 -63.51 24.52
C HIS A 38 72.12 -64.32 23.31
N GLU A 39 71.16 -64.83 22.53
CA GLU A 39 71.38 -65.03 21.10
C GLU A 39 71.40 -63.65 20.42
N ALA A 40 72.24 -63.49 19.41
CA ALA A 40 72.42 -62.25 18.67
C ALA A 40 71.16 -61.88 17.85
N GLY A 41 70.16 -61.29 18.50
CA GLY A 41 68.95 -60.75 17.90
C GLY A 41 68.77 -59.29 18.33
N GLY A 42 68.47 -58.40 17.38
CA GLY A 42 68.32 -56.96 17.64
C GLY A 42 67.21 -56.62 18.64
N LEU A 43 67.06 -55.34 18.98
CA LEU A 43 66.00 -54.85 19.88
C LEU A 43 64.65 -55.52 19.50
N PRO A 44 63.98 -56.22 20.43
CA PRO A 44 62.83 -57.09 20.13
C PRO A 44 61.62 -56.36 19.50
N GLN A 45 61.59 -55.04 19.55
CA GLN A 45 60.61 -54.17 18.87
C GLN A 45 60.81 -54.03 17.34
N PHE A 46 61.99 -54.38 16.82
CA PHE A 46 62.32 -54.34 15.39
C PHE A 46 62.31 -55.72 14.72
N GLU A 47 61.89 -56.76 15.44
CA GLU A 47 61.67 -58.06 14.82
C GLU A 47 60.42 -58.03 13.94
N ALA A 48 60.64 -57.97 12.62
CA ALA A 48 59.61 -57.87 11.60
C ALA A 48 58.62 -59.07 11.57
N GLN A 49 58.90 -60.12 12.35
CA GLN A 49 58.11 -61.34 12.42
C GLN A 49 56.66 -61.12 12.90
N HIS A 50 56.43 -60.13 13.79
CA HIS A 50 55.07 -59.80 14.27
C HIS A 50 54.39 -58.65 13.50
N TRP A 51 55.15 -57.89 12.70
CA TRP A 51 54.64 -56.75 11.95
C TRP A 51 53.61 -57.16 10.89
N PHE A 52 53.81 -58.30 10.23
CA PHE A 52 52.86 -58.80 9.23
C PHE A 52 51.49 -59.11 9.85
N GLY A 53 51.46 -59.79 11.00
CA GLY A 53 50.22 -60.09 11.72
C GLY A 53 49.48 -58.83 12.18
N GLN A 54 50.21 -57.84 12.71
CA GLN A 54 49.64 -56.55 13.11
C GLN A 54 49.05 -55.77 11.94
N ILE A 55 49.75 -55.74 10.79
CA ILE A 55 49.27 -55.08 9.57
C ILE A 55 48.02 -55.78 9.03
N VAL A 56 48.01 -57.12 8.96
CA VAL A 56 46.83 -57.87 8.51
C VAL A 56 45.63 -57.62 9.42
N TYR A 57 45.83 -57.62 10.74
CA TYR A 57 44.77 -57.31 11.70
C TYR A 57 44.25 -55.86 11.56
N LEU A 58 45.16 -54.88 11.42
CA LEU A 58 44.80 -53.48 11.17
C LEU A 58 44.04 -53.31 9.87
N LEU A 59 44.41 -54.01 8.80
CA LEU A 59 43.70 -53.98 7.52
C LEU A 59 42.28 -54.54 7.66
N ILE A 60 42.10 -55.63 8.39
CA ILE A 60 40.78 -56.20 8.67
C ILE A 60 39.92 -55.18 9.43
N LEU A 61 40.43 -54.60 10.52
CA LEU A 61 39.71 -53.59 11.30
C LEU A 61 39.42 -52.34 10.48
N PHE A 62 40.39 -51.88 9.70
CA PHE A 62 40.25 -50.72 8.82
C PHE A 62 39.17 -50.96 7.76
N PHE A 63 39.12 -52.13 7.13
CA PHE A 63 38.06 -52.46 6.18
C PHE A 63 36.69 -52.50 6.85
N VAL A 64 36.57 -53.09 8.04
CA VAL A 64 35.31 -53.11 8.79
C VAL A 64 34.84 -51.67 9.11
N LEU A 65 35.74 -50.83 9.62
CA LEU A 65 35.44 -49.43 9.92
C LEU A 65 35.11 -48.63 8.65
N TYR A 66 35.87 -48.84 7.57
CA TYR A 66 35.64 -48.19 6.29
C TYR A 66 34.26 -48.53 5.74
N LEU A 67 33.85 -49.80 5.79
CA LEU A 67 32.51 -50.21 5.35
C LEU A 67 31.43 -49.60 6.23
N LEU A 68 31.64 -49.48 7.55
CA LEU A 68 30.71 -48.81 8.45
C LEU A 68 30.54 -47.33 8.07
N VAL A 69 31.63 -46.61 7.84
CA VAL A 69 31.61 -45.20 7.44
C VAL A 69 30.98 -45.01 6.06
N ALA A 70 31.43 -45.78 5.08
CA ALA A 70 30.97 -45.68 3.69
C ALA A 70 29.48 -46.03 3.54
N LYS A 71 29.01 -47.02 4.31
CA LYS A 71 27.66 -47.57 4.14
C LYS A 71 26.63 -47.00 5.11
N ILE A 72 27.04 -46.37 6.22
CA ILE A 72 26.12 -45.82 7.23
C ILE A 72 26.32 -44.33 7.46
N PHE A 73 27.55 -43.89 7.77
CA PHE A 73 27.79 -42.49 8.15
C PHE A 73 27.73 -41.55 6.95
N ALA A 74 28.39 -41.89 5.84
CA ALA A 74 28.37 -41.12 4.61
C ALA A 74 26.94 -40.91 4.04
N PRO A 75 26.09 -41.95 3.88
CA PRO A 75 24.73 -41.75 3.37
C PRO A 75 23.84 -40.97 4.34
N ARG A 76 24.03 -41.11 5.66
CA ARG A 76 23.29 -40.28 6.63
C ARG A 76 23.63 -38.80 6.51
N MET A 77 24.92 -38.47 6.37
CA MET A 77 25.34 -37.08 6.21
C MET A 77 24.86 -36.47 4.89
N ARG A 78 24.93 -37.24 3.80
CA ARG A 78 24.35 -36.89 2.49
C ARG A 78 22.85 -36.55 2.63
N LYS A 79 22.08 -37.43 3.27
CA LYS A 79 20.63 -37.25 3.47
C LYS A 79 20.30 -35.92 4.18
N VAL A 80 21.04 -35.57 5.23
CA VAL A 80 20.82 -34.30 5.95
C VAL A 80 21.15 -33.09 5.07
N MET A 81 22.19 -33.16 4.24
CA MET A 81 22.52 -32.08 3.31
C MET A 81 21.44 -31.93 2.25
N ASP A 82 20.96 -33.03 1.68
CA ASP A 82 19.90 -33.04 0.67
C ASP A 82 18.59 -32.51 1.27
N GLU A 83 18.18 -32.95 2.46
CA GLU A 83 16.99 -32.45 3.17
C GLU A 83 17.06 -30.93 3.41
N ARG A 84 18.23 -30.41 3.78
CA ARG A 84 18.42 -28.96 3.95
C ARG A 84 18.37 -28.22 2.62
N ALA A 85 19.02 -28.75 1.58
CA ALA A 85 18.99 -28.16 0.25
C ALA A 85 17.56 -28.10 -0.30
N ASP A 86 16.80 -29.19 -0.16
CA ASP A 86 15.41 -29.29 -0.57
C ASP A 86 14.52 -28.33 0.22
N THR A 87 14.68 -28.27 1.54
CA THR A 87 13.92 -27.34 2.39
C THR A 87 14.18 -25.89 2.01
N ILE A 88 15.44 -25.51 1.79
CA ILE A 88 15.80 -24.14 1.37
C ILE A 88 15.25 -23.86 -0.02
N SER A 89 15.41 -24.78 -0.97
CA SER A 89 14.91 -24.63 -2.33
C SER A 89 13.39 -24.43 -2.35
N ASN A 90 12.66 -25.26 -1.61
CA ASN A 90 11.20 -25.16 -1.48
C ASN A 90 10.78 -23.86 -0.80
N ALA A 91 11.48 -23.42 0.26
CA ALA A 91 11.19 -22.16 0.92
C ALA A 91 11.44 -20.95 0.01
N VAL A 92 12.52 -20.97 -0.78
CA VAL A 92 12.81 -19.91 -1.77
C VAL A 92 11.78 -19.90 -2.89
N ALA A 93 11.39 -21.08 -3.40
CA ALA A 93 10.36 -21.19 -4.42
C ALA A 93 9.01 -20.68 -3.92
N ALA A 94 8.59 -21.07 -2.72
CA ALA A 94 7.38 -20.58 -2.08
C ALA A 94 7.42 -19.07 -1.84
N ALA A 95 8.55 -18.53 -1.36
CA ALA A 95 8.72 -17.10 -1.16
C ALA A 95 8.61 -16.31 -2.48
N ARG A 96 9.21 -16.82 -3.56
CA ARG A 96 9.09 -16.22 -4.90
C ARG A 96 7.67 -16.28 -5.43
N GLN A 97 6.96 -17.39 -5.22
CA GLN A 97 5.58 -17.52 -5.62
C GLN A 97 4.69 -16.51 -4.87
N VAL A 98 4.81 -16.45 -3.54
CA VAL A 98 4.06 -15.49 -2.72
C VAL A 98 4.39 -14.05 -3.12
N GLN A 99 5.66 -13.75 -3.40
CA GLN A 99 6.05 -12.42 -3.89
C GLN A 99 5.42 -12.10 -5.25
N ALA A 100 5.39 -13.06 -6.18
CA ALA A 100 4.76 -12.88 -7.49
C ALA A 100 3.25 -12.69 -7.37
N GLU A 101 2.58 -13.48 -6.53
CA GLU A 101 1.14 -13.35 -6.24
C GLU A 101 0.83 -11.99 -5.60
N ALA A 102 1.62 -11.56 -4.61
CA ALA A 102 1.47 -10.26 -3.97
C ALA A 102 1.70 -9.10 -4.97
N ALA A 103 2.70 -9.21 -5.84
CA ALA A 103 2.94 -8.22 -6.89
C ALA A 103 1.79 -8.14 -7.89
N ALA A 104 1.24 -9.30 -8.30
CA ALA A 104 0.09 -9.37 -9.20
C ALA A 104 -1.17 -8.76 -8.56
N GLN A 105 -1.44 -9.09 -7.29
CA GLN A 105 -2.56 -8.50 -6.54
C GLN A 105 -2.39 -7.00 -6.32
N ALA A 106 -1.18 -6.53 -6.00
CA ALA A 106 -0.88 -5.11 -5.86
C ALA A 106 -1.10 -4.37 -7.19
N ALA A 107 -0.65 -4.93 -8.32
CA ALA A 107 -0.87 -4.35 -9.64
C ALA A 107 -2.37 -4.31 -10.01
N ALA A 108 -3.12 -5.38 -9.73
CA ALA A 108 -4.56 -5.44 -9.96
C ALA A 108 -5.31 -4.40 -9.11
N ALA A 109 -4.99 -4.29 -7.82
CA ALA A 109 -5.59 -3.31 -6.92
C ALA A 109 -5.27 -1.87 -7.36
N GLN A 110 -4.03 -1.59 -7.77
CA GLN A 110 -3.66 -0.28 -8.32
C GLN A 110 -4.45 0.05 -9.59
N ALA A 111 -4.60 -0.91 -10.50
CA ALA A 111 -5.39 -0.73 -11.72
C ALA A 111 -6.87 -0.48 -11.42
N GLU A 112 -7.45 -1.22 -10.47
CA GLU A 112 -8.83 -1.05 -10.04
C GLU A 112 -9.06 0.33 -9.39
N VAL A 113 -8.16 0.77 -8.52
CA VAL A 113 -8.24 2.11 -7.91
C VAL A 113 -8.08 3.21 -8.97
N ALA A 114 -7.17 3.03 -9.94
CA ALA A 114 -7.00 3.97 -11.03
C ALA A 114 -8.27 4.06 -11.90
N LYS A 115 -8.87 2.92 -12.24
CA LYS A 115 -10.12 2.84 -12.99
C LYS A 115 -11.27 3.49 -12.21
N ALA A 116 -11.46 3.15 -10.93
CA ALA A 116 -12.50 3.73 -10.09
C ALA A 116 -12.37 5.26 -9.98
N ARG A 117 -11.14 5.78 -9.86
CA ARG A 117 -10.88 7.23 -9.88
C ARG A 117 -11.21 7.87 -11.22
N ALA A 118 -10.89 7.20 -12.33
CA ALA A 118 -11.23 7.68 -13.67
C ALA A 118 -12.75 7.71 -13.87
N ASP A 119 -13.45 6.63 -13.51
CA ASP A 119 -14.90 6.49 -13.61
C ASP A 119 -15.63 7.51 -12.73
N ALA A 120 -15.15 7.75 -11.51
CA ALA A 120 -15.70 8.78 -10.62
C ALA A 120 -15.53 10.20 -11.22
N ARG A 121 -14.37 10.51 -11.79
CA ARG A 121 -14.14 11.80 -12.46
C ARG A 121 -15.02 11.96 -13.70
N ALA A 122 -15.16 10.91 -14.51
CA ALA A 122 -16.04 10.91 -15.67
C ALA A 122 -17.51 11.10 -15.27
N THR A 123 -17.97 10.40 -14.23
CA THR A 123 -19.32 10.54 -13.69
C THR A 123 -19.57 11.95 -13.15
N ALA A 124 -18.62 12.53 -12.41
CA ALA A 124 -18.74 13.89 -11.91
C ALA A 124 -18.80 14.93 -13.05
N ALA A 125 -17.97 14.75 -14.08
CA ALA A 125 -17.99 15.62 -15.27
C ALA A 125 -19.31 15.51 -16.03
N ALA A 126 -19.81 14.29 -16.25
CA ALA A 126 -21.10 14.04 -16.90
C ALA A 126 -22.28 14.62 -16.10
N ALA A 127 -22.26 14.45 -14.77
CA ALA A 127 -23.28 15.03 -13.89
C ALA A 127 -23.26 16.56 -13.95
N LYS A 128 -22.08 17.19 -13.91
CA LYS A 128 -21.94 18.64 -14.05
C LYS A 128 -22.46 19.12 -15.41
N ALA A 129 -22.10 18.45 -16.50
CA ALA A 129 -22.57 18.80 -17.84
C ALA A 129 -24.10 18.73 -17.92
N ARG A 130 -24.71 17.65 -17.42
CA ARG A 130 -26.18 17.50 -17.38
C ARG A 130 -26.85 18.59 -16.54
N VAL A 131 -26.32 18.91 -15.36
CA VAL A 131 -26.87 19.98 -14.51
C VAL A 131 -26.77 21.33 -15.21
N THR A 132 -25.66 21.63 -15.87
CA THR A 132 -25.51 22.87 -16.65
C THR A 132 -26.49 22.93 -17.82
N GLU A 133 -26.68 21.82 -18.54
CA GLU A 133 -27.65 21.76 -19.64
C GLU A 133 -29.09 21.96 -19.13
N GLU A 134 -29.49 21.26 -18.06
CA GLU A 134 -30.81 21.41 -17.44
C GLU A 134 -31.01 22.84 -16.90
N ALA A 135 -29.98 23.46 -16.31
CA ALA A 135 -30.04 24.84 -15.84
C ALA A 135 -30.23 25.84 -16.98
N ASN A 136 -29.45 25.70 -18.07
CA ASN A 136 -29.58 26.56 -19.24
C ASN A 136 -30.96 26.42 -19.90
N ALA A 137 -31.50 25.19 -19.98
CA ALA A 137 -32.82 24.95 -20.51
C ALA A 137 -33.92 25.59 -19.66
N ARG A 138 -33.82 25.49 -18.32
CA ARG A 138 -34.76 26.16 -17.40
C ARG A 138 -34.66 27.67 -17.50
N GLN A 139 -33.43 28.21 -17.53
CA GLN A 139 -33.21 29.64 -17.69
C GLN A 139 -33.83 30.16 -19.00
N ALA A 140 -33.61 29.48 -20.12
CA ALA A 140 -34.20 29.86 -21.41
C ALA A 140 -35.74 29.81 -21.39
N ALA A 141 -36.32 28.81 -20.72
CA ALA A 141 -37.78 28.71 -20.57
C ALA A 141 -38.34 29.84 -19.69
N GLU A 142 -37.68 30.15 -18.57
CA GLU A 142 -38.08 31.26 -17.70
C GLU A 142 -37.93 32.61 -18.39
N GLU A 143 -36.85 32.84 -19.13
CA GLU A 143 -36.65 34.04 -19.95
C GLU A 143 -37.77 34.20 -20.98
N ALA A 144 -38.19 33.12 -21.65
CA ALA A 144 -39.32 33.14 -22.58
C ALA A 144 -40.64 33.53 -21.89
N VAL A 145 -40.91 33.00 -20.69
CA VAL A 145 -42.10 33.35 -19.90
C VAL A 145 -42.07 34.81 -19.46
N VAL A 146 -40.91 35.30 -19.00
CA VAL A 146 -40.74 36.70 -18.58
C VAL A 146 -40.94 37.63 -19.78
N ASN A 147 -40.33 37.34 -20.92
CA ASN A 147 -40.49 38.13 -22.14
C ASN A 147 -41.95 38.17 -22.62
N ALA A 148 -42.67 37.05 -22.54
CA ALA A 148 -44.10 37.01 -22.87
C ALA A 148 -44.92 37.91 -21.93
N ARG A 149 -44.63 37.89 -20.62
CA ARG A 149 -45.29 38.77 -19.64
C ARG A 149 -44.98 40.25 -19.86
N ILE A 150 -43.75 40.57 -20.24
CA ILE A 150 -43.36 41.95 -20.60
C ILE A 150 -44.16 42.41 -21.80
N ALA A 151 -44.24 41.62 -22.87
CA ALA A 151 -45.01 41.96 -24.07
C ALA A 151 -46.52 42.13 -23.79
N GLU A 152 -47.09 41.27 -22.92
CA GLU A 152 -48.47 41.40 -22.47
C GLU A 152 -48.69 42.70 -21.68
N ALA A 153 -47.78 43.01 -20.75
CA ALA A 153 -47.83 44.23 -19.96
C ALA A 153 -47.69 45.49 -20.81
N GLU A 154 -46.76 45.50 -21.78
CA GLU A 154 -46.60 46.61 -22.75
C GLU A 154 -47.87 46.83 -23.56
N THR A 155 -48.52 45.75 -24.00
CA THR A 155 -49.80 45.82 -24.71
C THR A 155 -50.92 46.40 -23.82
N ALA A 156 -51.00 45.97 -22.55
CA ALA A 156 -51.97 46.49 -21.60
C ALA A 156 -51.74 47.97 -21.26
N ILE A 157 -50.48 48.37 -21.08
CA ILE A 157 -50.08 49.77 -20.87
C ILE A 157 -50.47 50.62 -22.09
N GLY A 158 -50.19 50.14 -23.31
CA GLY A 158 -50.56 50.81 -24.56
C GLY A 158 -52.07 51.06 -24.65
N LYS A 159 -52.89 50.03 -24.40
CA LYS A 159 -54.36 50.15 -24.37
C LYS A 159 -54.84 51.16 -23.31
N THR A 160 -54.25 51.13 -22.12
CA THR A 160 -54.59 52.04 -21.03
C THR A 160 -54.23 53.48 -21.36
N ARG A 161 -53.05 53.70 -21.96
CA ARG A 161 -52.63 55.01 -22.47
C ARG A 161 -53.60 55.53 -23.52
N ASP A 162 -53.95 54.71 -24.51
CA ASP A 162 -54.83 55.13 -25.61
C ASP A 162 -56.24 55.47 -25.10
N ALA A 163 -56.77 54.67 -24.17
CA ALA A 163 -58.03 54.98 -23.48
C ALA A 163 -57.95 56.27 -22.66
N ALA A 164 -56.87 56.49 -21.92
CA ALA A 164 -56.66 57.73 -21.16
C ALA A 164 -56.57 58.96 -22.09
N MET A 165 -55.85 58.87 -23.21
CA MET A 165 -55.75 59.94 -24.19
C MET A 165 -57.10 60.24 -24.87
N ALA A 166 -57.91 59.22 -25.14
CA ALA A 166 -59.27 59.40 -25.65
C ALA A 166 -60.15 60.16 -24.63
N ASN A 167 -60.08 59.82 -23.35
CA ASN A 167 -60.77 60.54 -22.27
C ASN A 167 -60.30 62.00 -22.15
N VAL A 168 -58.99 62.25 -22.20
CA VAL A 168 -58.43 63.61 -22.20
C VAL A 168 -58.94 64.41 -23.41
N ALA A 169 -58.96 63.81 -24.60
CA ALA A 169 -59.45 64.46 -25.80
C ALA A 169 -60.97 64.75 -25.76
N ALA A 170 -61.75 63.94 -25.03
CA ALA A 170 -63.16 64.20 -24.76
C ALA A 170 -63.35 65.36 -23.78
N ILE A 171 -62.64 65.34 -22.65
CA ILE A 171 -62.67 66.42 -21.63
C ILE A 171 -62.22 67.75 -22.24
N ALA A 172 -61.16 67.74 -23.07
CA ALA A 172 -60.68 68.94 -23.74
C ALA A 172 -61.72 69.51 -24.72
N ALA A 173 -62.43 68.65 -25.46
CA ALA A 173 -63.51 69.09 -26.35
C ALA A 173 -64.70 69.68 -25.58
N GLU A 174 -65.09 69.05 -24.46
CA GLU A 174 -66.15 69.54 -23.59
C GLU A 174 -65.78 70.90 -22.95
N ALA A 175 -64.55 71.03 -22.44
CA ALA A 175 -64.02 72.27 -21.91
C ALA A 175 -63.95 73.38 -22.98
N ALA A 176 -63.50 73.07 -24.19
CA ALA A 176 -63.47 74.02 -25.30
C ALA A 176 -64.88 74.51 -25.67
N THR A 177 -65.88 73.61 -25.72
CA THR A 177 -67.29 73.97 -25.93
C THR A 177 -67.76 74.98 -24.88
N ALA A 178 -67.54 74.65 -23.59
CA ALA A 178 -67.97 75.47 -22.47
C ALA A 178 -67.30 76.85 -22.47
N MET A 179 -66.01 76.92 -22.87
CA MET A 179 -65.29 78.18 -23.02
C MET A 179 -65.86 79.04 -24.16
N VAL A 180 -66.13 78.45 -25.33
CA VAL A 180 -66.69 79.19 -26.49
C VAL A 180 -68.10 79.68 -26.19
N GLU A 181 -68.94 78.87 -25.53
CA GLU A 181 -70.28 79.25 -25.11
C GLU A 181 -70.24 80.44 -24.14
N ARG A 182 -69.31 80.43 -23.17
CA ARG A 182 -69.12 81.56 -22.25
C ARG A 182 -68.62 82.83 -22.93
N LEU A 183 -67.74 82.74 -23.94
CA LEU A 183 -67.21 83.92 -24.62
C LEU A 183 -68.18 84.52 -25.64
N THR A 184 -68.94 83.69 -26.34
CA THR A 184 -69.76 84.12 -27.50
C THR A 184 -71.26 84.16 -27.21
N GLY A 185 -71.71 83.56 -26.10
CA GLY A 185 -73.12 83.48 -25.72
C GLY A 185 -73.95 82.50 -26.57
N LYS A 186 -73.31 81.74 -27.47
CA LYS A 186 -73.92 80.69 -28.29
C LYS A 186 -73.09 79.41 -28.18
N ALA A 187 -73.76 78.26 -28.04
CA ALA A 187 -73.08 76.97 -28.04
C ALA A 187 -72.45 76.69 -29.43
N ALA A 188 -71.16 76.32 -29.45
CA ALA A 188 -70.48 75.90 -30.67
C ALA A 188 -71.07 74.58 -31.19
N THR A 189 -71.22 74.46 -32.51
CA THR A 189 -71.82 73.25 -33.09
C THR A 189 -70.81 72.09 -33.08
N PRO A 190 -71.26 70.82 -32.98
CA PRO A 190 -70.36 69.66 -32.94
C PRO A 190 -69.40 69.58 -34.13
N ALA A 191 -69.80 70.10 -35.30
CA ALA A 191 -68.99 70.15 -36.51
C ALA A 191 -67.79 71.10 -36.41
N GLU A 192 -67.96 72.26 -35.75
CA GLU A 192 -66.89 73.26 -35.57
C GLU A 192 -65.82 72.77 -34.60
N ILE A 193 -66.22 72.02 -33.57
CA ILE A 193 -65.31 71.44 -32.56
C ILE A 193 -64.53 70.27 -33.15
N ALA A 194 -65.19 69.43 -33.97
CA ALA A 194 -64.52 68.35 -34.68
C ALA A 194 -63.47 68.86 -35.68
N ALA A 195 -63.72 70.00 -36.33
CA ALA A 195 -62.78 70.62 -37.28
C ALA A 195 -61.46 71.07 -36.61
N VAL A 196 -61.51 71.55 -35.36
CA VAL A 196 -60.31 71.93 -34.59
C VAL A 196 -59.52 70.69 -34.14
N LYS A 197 -60.19 69.56 -33.87
CA LYS A 197 -59.58 68.31 -33.40
C LYS A 197 -58.75 67.58 -34.47
N GLY A 198 -59.00 67.84 -35.76
CA GLY A 198 -58.29 67.22 -36.89
C GLY A 198 -57.19 68.06 -37.54
N ALA A 199 -56.92 69.26 -37.02
CA ALA A 199 -55.95 70.21 -37.58
C ALA A 199 -54.57 70.20 -36.90
N ALA A 200 -54.28 69.19 -36.08
CA ALA A 200 -53.01 69.02 -35.36
C ALA A 200 -52.33 67.69 -35.68
#